data_AF-A0A968HD27-F1
#
_entry.id   AF-A0A968HD27-F1
#
_cell.length_a   1.000
_cell.length_b   1.000
_cell.length_c   1.000
_cell.angle_alpha   90.00
_cell.angle_beta   90.00
_cell.angle_gamma   90.00
#
_symmetry.space_group_name_H-M   'P 1'
#
loop_
_entity.id
_entity.type
_entity.pdbx_description
1 polymer ?
#
loop_
_entity_poly.entity_id
_entity_poly.type
_entity_poly.pdbx_seq_one_letter_code
_entity_poly.pdbx_strand_id
1 'polypeptide(L)' 'MNSCVLVAEIIQDPQLRYTQDNQTAIAEMLVQFPGLRPEDPMSTLKVVGWGNLAQDIQKSYRQGDRV' A
#
# COMPACT_ATOMS: atom_id res chain seq x y z
N MET A 1 8.47 -1.61 -19.98
CA MET A 1 9.12 -1.47 -18.66
C MET A 1 8.08 -0.86 -17.72
N ASN A 2 7.76 -1.48 -16.59
CA ASN A 2 6.80 -0.96 -15.60
C ASN A 2 7.45 -1.00 -14.22
N SER A 3 7.97 0.14 -13.78
CA SER A 3 8.64 0.32 -12.48
C SER A 3 8.19 1.65 -11.91
N CYS A 4 7.62 1.63 -10.71
CA CYS A 4 7.15 2.81 -10.00
C CYS A 4 7.76 2.81 -8.60
N VAL A 5 8.38 3.93 -8.21
CA VAL A 5 8.95 4.14 -6.87
C VAL A 5 8.36 5.43 -6.33
N LEU A 6 7.76 5.36 -5.13
CA LEU A 6 7.07 6.46 -4.48
C LEU A 6 7.54 6.55 -3.04
N VAL A 7 7.52 7.76 -2.48
CA VAL A 7 7.59 7.97 -1.03
C VAL A 7 6.21 8.44 -0.60
N ALA A 8 5.57 7.71 0.31
CA ALA A 8 4.18 7.94 0.67
C ALA A 8 3.91 7.67 2.16
N GLU A 9 2.81 8.20 2.67
CA GLU A 9 2.30 7.91 4.01
C GLU A 9 1.13 6.95 3.91
N ILE A 10 1.08 5.95 4.79
CA ILE A 10 -0.02 4.99 4.84
C ILE A 10 -1.22 5.65 5.55
N ILE A 11 -2.31 5.87 4.82
CA ILE A 11 -3.52 6.51 5.35
C ILE A 11 -4.62 5.52 5.74
N GLN A 12 -4.47 4.24 5.40
CA GLN A 12 -5.34 3.16 5.86
C GLN A 12 -4.51 1.92 6.16
N ASP A 13 -4.71 1.33 7.34
CA ASP A 13 -4.01 0.13 7.79
C ASP A 13 -4.08 -1.01 6.76
N PRO A 14 -2.99 -1.80 6.59
CA PRO A 14 -2.99 -2.93 5.68
C PRO A 14 -3.98 -4.02 6.11
N GLN A 15 -4.86 -4.41 5.19
CA GLN A 15 -5.84 -5.46 5.39
C GLN A 15 -5.41 -6.73 4.66
N LEU A 16 -5.20 -7.81 5.42
CA LEU A 16 -4.84 -9.12 4.88
C LEU A 16 -6.10 -9.93 4.57
N ARG A 17 -6.18 -10.44 3.35
CA ARG A 17 -7.20 -11.37 2.88
C ARG A 17 -6.55 -12.48 2.06
N TYR A 18 -7.32 -13.51 1.73
CA TYR A 18 -6.87 -14.61 0.89
C TYR A 18 -7.74 -14.70 -0.37
N THR A 19 -7.18 -15.24 -1.45
CA THR A 19 -7.92 -15.58 -2.68
C THR A 19 -8.95 -16.68 -2.43
N GLN A 20 -9.88 -16.90 -3.37
CA GLN A 20 -10.98 -17.87 -3.22
C GLN A 20 -10.50 -19.31 -2.99
N ASP A 21 -9.34 -19.68 -3.52
CA ASP A 21 -8.69 -20.97 -3.29
C ASP A 21 -7.95 -21.04 -1.93
N ASN A 22 -7.95 -19.94 -1.18
CA ASN A 22 -7.23 -19.73 0.08
C ASN A 22 -5.71 -19.95 -0.02
N GLN A 23 -5.15 -19.92 -1.24
CA GLN A 23 -3.73 -20.22 -1.47
C GLN A 23 -2.85 -18.97 -1.43
N THR A 24 -3.39 -17.82 -1.82
CA THR A 24 -2.59 -16.61 -1.99
C THR A 24 -3.05 -15.49 -1.06
N ALA A 25 -2.14 -15.06 -0.17
CA ALA A 25 -2.33 -13.91 0.68
C ALA A 25 -2.27 -12.61 -0.15
N ILE A 26 -3.16 -11.67 0.18
CA ILE A 26 -3.23 -10.34 -0.44
C ILE A 26 -3.36 -9.32 0.68
N ALA A 27 -2.48 -8.32 0.69
CA ALA A 27 -2.56 -7.19 1.60
C ALA A 27 -2.91 -5.93 0.80
N GLU A 28 -3.97 -5.23 1.19
CA GLU A 28 -4.37 -3.96 0.60
C GLU A 28 -4.23 -2.84 1.62
N MET A 29 -3.62 -1.73 1.20
CA MET A 29 -3.54 -0.50 1.99
C MET A 29 -3.76 0.72 1.09
N LEU A 30 -4.11 1.84 1.69
CA LEU A 30 -4.14 3.13 1.00
C LEU A 30 -2.95 3.96 1.45
N VAL A 31 -2.24 4.53 0.49
CA VAL A 31 -1.16 5.48 0.73
C VAL A 31 -1.49 6.83 0.11
N GLN A 32 -0.90 7.88 0.65
CA GLN A 32 -1.05 9.23 0.14
C GLN A 32 0.32 9.89 -0.05
N PHE A 33 0.47 10.64 -1.14
CA PHE A 33 1.69 11.38 -1.44
C PHE A 33 1.36 12.74 -2.08
N PRO A 34 2.25 13.75 -1.95
CA PRO A 34 2.02 15.07 -2.54
C PRO A 34 1.83 15.02 -4.06
N GLY A 35 1.01 15.94 -4.58
CA GLY A 35 0.98 16.23 -6.00
C GLY A 35 2.30 16.85 -6.47
N LEU A 36 2.45 17.03 -7.78
CA LEU A 36 3.71 17.51 -8.37
C LEU A 36 3.93 19.01 -8.13
N ARG A 37 2.84 19.76 -7.93
CA ARG A 37 2.88 21.20 -7.64
C ARG A 37 2.39 21.50 -6.23
N PRO A 38 2.82 22.62 -5.62
CA PRO A 38 2.40 22.99 -4.27
C PRO A 38 0.89 23.13 -4.09
N GLU A 39 0.17 23.54 -5.13
CA GLU A 39 -1.29 23.71 -5.13
C GLU A 39 -2.05 22.42 -5.42
N ASP A 40 -1.36 21.37 -5.89
CA ASP A 40 -2.01 20.11 -6.24
C ASP A 40 -2.50 19.41 -4.96
N PRO A 41 -3.71 18.83 -4.97
CA PRO A 41 -4.17 18.01 -3.87
C PRO A 41 -3.29 16.77 -3.71
N MET A 42 -3.23 16.26 -2.49
CA MET A 42 -2.57 15.00 -2.19
C MET A 42 -3.21 13.86 -2.99
N SER A 43 -2.37 13.01 -3.60
CA SER A 43 -2.81 11.86 -4.38
C SER A 43 -2.92 10.62 -3.51
N THR A 44 -4.07 9.93 -3.58
CA THR A 44 -4.30 8.67 -2.86
C THR A 44 -4.17 7.50 -3.82
N LEU A 45 -3.42 6.47 -3.43
CA LEU A 45 -3.21 5.26 -4.22
C LEU A 45 -3.49 4.02 -3.39
N LYS A 46 -4.18 3.05 -4.00
CA LYS A 46 -4.30 1.70 -3.46
C LYS A 46 -3.06 0.88 -3.79
N VAL A 47 -2.41 0.35 -2.76
CA VAL A 47 -1.24 -0.52 -2.89
C VAL A 47 -1.64 -1.94 -2.51
N VAL A 48 -1.23 -2.91 -3.33
CA VAL A 48 -1.57 -4.32 -3.16
C VAL A 48 -0.30 -5.16 -3.17
N GLY A 49 -0.01 -5.81 -2.06
CA GLY A 49 1.04 -6.84 -1.95
C GLY A 49 0.45 -8.24 -2.04
N TRP A 50 1.21 -9.19 -2.58
CA TRP A 50 0.79 -10.59 -2.78
C TRP A 50 1.77 -11.57 -2.12
N GLY A 51 1.28 -12.75 -1.75
CA GLY A 51 2.09 -13.84 -1.22
C GLY A 51 2.84 -13.47 0.07
N ASN A 52 4.14 -13.76 0.14
CA ASN A 52 4.96 -13.46 1.31
C ASN A 52 5.00 -11.95 1.61
N LEU A 53 5.09 -11.11 0.56
CA LEU A 53 5.10 -9.66 0.73
C LEU A 53 3.81 -9.14 1.37
N ALA A 54 2.65 -9.76 1.07
CA ALA A 54 1.39 -9.40 1.73
C ALA A 54 1.47 -9.61 3.25
N GLN A 55 2.06 -10.72 3.69
CA GLN A 55 2.22 -11.03 5.11
C GLN A 55 3.21 -10.07 5.77
N ASP A 56 4.30 -9.73 5.08
CA ASP A 56 5.30 -8.79 5.59
C ASP A 56 4.72 -7.37 5.73
N ILE A 57 3.91 -6.94 4.75
CA ILE A 57 3.21 -5.65 4.79
C ILE A 57 2.30 -5.57 6.01
N GLN A 58 1.45 -6.58 6.24
CA GLN A 58 0.51 -6.56 7.35
C GLN A 58 1.19 -6.58 8.73
N LYS A 59 2.36 -7.23 8.85
CA LYS A 59 3.10 -7.31 10.10
C LYS A 59 3.88 -6.02 10.40
N SER A 60 4.44 -5.40 9.36
CA SER A 60 5.49 -4.39 9.51
C SER A 60 5.00 -2.95 9.40
N TYR A 61 3.85 -2.73 8.77
CA TYR A 61 3.36 -1.40 8.48
C TYR A 61 2.01 -1.11 9.14
N ARG A 62 1.82 0.16 9.50
CA ARG A 62 0.63 0.72 10.12
C ARG A 62 0.24 2.04 9.48
N GLN A 63 -1.01 2.44 9.67
CA GLN A 63 -1.45 3.79 9.37
C GLN A 63 -0.55 4.83 10.07
N GLY A 64 -0.13 5.85 9.32
CA GLY A 64 0.79 6.91 9.74
C GLY A 64 2.26 6.63 9.42
N ASP A 65 2.63 5.40 9.04
CA ASP A 65 4.00 5.11 8.62
C ASP A 65 4.33 5.77 7.29
N ARG A 66 5.56 6.26 7.16
CA ARG A 66 6.12 6.79 5.91
C ARG A 66 7.07 5.78 5.28
N VAL A 67 6.78 5.39 4.05
CA VAL A 67 7.49 4.34 3.28
C VAL A 67 7.97 4.83 1.93
#